data_AF-A0A5B0WWQ8-F1
#
_entry.id   AF-A0A5B0WWQ8-F1
#
_cell.length_a   1.000
_cell.length_b   1.000
_cell.length_c   1.000
_cell.angle_alpha   90.00
_cell.angle_beta   90.00
_cell.angle_gamma   90.00
#
_symmetry.space_group_name_H-M   'P 1'
#
loop_
_entity.id
_entity.type
_entity.pdbx_description
1 polymer ?
#
loop_
_entity_poly.entity_id
_entity_poly.type
_entity_poly.pdbx_seq_one_letter_code
_entity_poly.pdbx_strand_id
1 'polypeptide(L)'
;MSYFIEFLRTLFPDSTPAAISIIVTVLVFWMYKELRSNFLENSKSNQQRVDKALDIYSDIEFEIYKYLNEKSDLFTVAEKISKASTLLPYDLLKLFIKFKETTNESLKREMLLELHKDIEKEI
;
A
#
# COMPACT_ATOMS: atom_id res chain seq x y z
N MET A 1 33.34 35.40 8.42
CA MET A 1 33.78 34.06 8.87
C MET A 1 34.36 34.03 10.29
N SER A 2 34.70 35.15 10.94
CA SER A 2 35.28 35.14 12.30
C SER A 2 34.25 35.03 13.44
N TYR A 3 33.11 35.73 13.35
CA TYR A 3 32.13 35.78 14.44
C TYR A 3 31.54 34.43 14.84
N PHE A 4 31.30 33.54 13.88
CA PHE A 4 30.75 32.21 14.17
C PHE A 4 31.79 31.32 14.89
N ILE A 5 33.07 31.48 14.54
CA ILE A 5 34.18 30.74 15.14
C ILE A 5 34.48 31.28 16.55
N GLU A 6 34.43 32.60 16.75
CA GLU A 6 34.57 33.22 18.07
C GLU A 6 33.40 32.88 19.00
N PHE A 7 32.17 32.87 18.49
CA PHE A 7 30.99 32.44 19.25
C PHE A 7 31.10 30.98 19.72
N LEU A 8 31.52 30.06 18.84
CA LEU A 8 31.75 28.66 19.19
C LEU A 8 32.88 28.50 20.23
N ARG A 9 33.94 29.30 20.12
CA ARG A 9 35.08 29.28 21.06
C ARG A 9 34.72 29.84 22.44
N THR A 10 33.74 30.74 22.51
CA THR A 10 33.25 31.32 23.78
C THR A 10 32.29 30.37 24.49
N LEU A 11 31.49 29.61 23.75
CA LEU A 11 30.57 28.60 24.30
C LEU A 11 31.28 27.32 24.74
N PHE A 12 32.39 26.96 24.09
CA PHE A 12 33.17 25.77 24.42
C PHE A 12 34.67 26.13 24.57
N PRO A 13 35.08 26.61 25.76
CA PRO A 13 36.46 27.01 26.01
C PRO A 13 37.44 25.82 25.99
N ASP A 14 36.96 24.60 26.30
CA ASP A 14 37.72 23.35 26.25
C ASP A 14 37.46 22.57 24.93
N SER A 15 38.52 22.00 24.36
CA SER A 15 38.47 21.28 23.06
C SER A 15 37.61 20.01 23.09
N THR A 16 37.48 19.37 24.25
CA THR A 16 36.74 18.10 24.42
C THR A 16 35.22 18.27 24.38
N PRO A 17 34.58 19.16 25.17
CA PRO A 17 33.13 19.39 25.08
C PRO A 17 32.72 19.98 23.72
N ALA A 18 33.57 20.81 23.10
CA ALA A 18 33.36 21.30 21.73
C ALA A 18 33.27 20.14 20.72
N ALA A 19 34.24 19.21 20.77
CA ALA A 19 34.27 18.05 19.88
C ALA A 19 33.04 17.13 20.10
N ILE A 20 32.66 16.88 21.36
CA ILE A 20 31.45 16.10 21.68
C ILE A 20 30.20 16.77 21.12
N SER A 21 30.06 18.10 21.28
CA SER A 21 28.91 18.84 20.75
C SER A 21 28.80 18.74 19.22
N ILE A 22 29.93 18.86 18.52
CA ILE A 22 29.98 18.69 17.05
C ILE A 22 29.57 17.27 16.66
N ILE A 23 30.10 16.25 17.33
CA ILE A 23 29.78 14.84 17.07
C ILE A 23 28.28 14.57 17.27
N VAL A 24 27.71 15.04 18.39
CA VAL A 24 26.27 14.90 18.68
C VAL A 24 25.44 15.61 17.62
N THR A 25 25.84 16.81 17.21
CA THR A 25 25.12 17.56 16.16
C THR A 25 25.13 16.78 14.84
N VAL A 26 26.28 16.26 14.42
CA VAL A 26 26.40 15.45 13.20
C VAL A 26 25.55 14.18 13.29
N LEU A 27 25.54 13.50 14.44
CA LEU A 27 24.71 12.31 14.67
C LEU A 27 23.22 12.62 14.58
N VAL A 28 22.76 13.73 15.17
CA VAL A 28 21.36 14.16 15.10
C VAL A 28 20.96 14.46 13.65
N PHE A 29 21.81 15.16 12.90
CA PHE A 29 21.57 15.42 11.47
C PHE A 29 21.52 14.14 10.65
N TRP A 30 22.42 13.19 10.91
CA TRP A 30 22.44 11.91 10.23
C TRP A 30 21.19 11.08 10.56
N MET A 31 20.81 11.00 11.84
CA MET A 31 19.61 10.30 12.29
C MET A 31 18.33 10.91 11.68
N TYR A 32 18.24 12.24 11.62
CA TYR A 32 17.10 12.91 10.97
C TYR A 32 17.02 12.57 9.48
N LYS A 33 18.15 12.58 8.77
CA LYS A 33 18.22 12.20 7.36
C LYS A 33 17.76 10.76 7.15
N GLU A 34 18.24 9.84 7.99
CA GLU A 34 17.91 8.42 7.92
C GLU A 34 16.41 8.16 8.19
N LEU A 35 15.87 8.76 9.26
CA LEU A 35 14.44 8.68 9.57
C LEU A 35 13.56 9.21 8.43
N ARG A 36 13.95 10.36 7.84
CA ARG A 36 13.23 10.93 6.71
C ARG A 36 13.29 10.01 5.48
N SER A 37 14.45 9.42 5.19
CA SER A 37 14.61 8.49 4.08
C SER A 37 13.71 7.27 4.25
N ASN A 38 13.77 6.63 5.43
CA ASN A 38 12.97 5.45 5.75
C ASN A 38 11.46 5.76 5.71
N PHE A 39 11.05 6.94 6.19
CA PHE A 39 9.65 7.36 6.10
C PHE A 39 9.19 7.53 4.65
N LEU A 40 10.00 8.17 3.79
CA LEU A 40 9.68 8.37 2.38
C LEU A 40 9.63 7.03 1.61
N GLU A 41 10.58 6.13 1.87
CA GLU A 41 10.60 4.80 1.26
C GLU A 41 9.40 3.96 1.69
N ASN A 42 9.06 3.98 2.98
CA ASN A 42 7.91 3.23 3.48
C ASN A 42 6.58 3.81 2.96
N SER A 43 6.49 5.15 2.87
CA SER A 43 5.34 5.82 2.24
C SER A 43 5.20 5.43 0.76
N LYS A 44 6.30 5.41 0.02
CA LYS A 44 6.31 4.98 -1.39
C LYS A 44 5.93 3.51 -1.54
N SER A 45 6.44 2.64 -0.68
CA SER A 45 6.11 1.21 -0.65
C SER A 45 4.62 0.99 -0.37
N ASN A 46 4.06 1.69 0.62
CA ASN A 46 2.62 1.61 0.91
C ASN A 46 1.78 2.15 -0.24
N GLN A 47 2.16 3.27 -0.85
CA GLN A 47 1.47 3.81 -2.01
C GLN A 47 1.46 2.81 -3.17
N GLN A 48 2.60 2.18 -3.47
CA GLN A 48 2.68 1.13 -4.49
C GLN A 48 1.80 -0.08 -4.19
N ARG A 49 1.63 -0.45 -2.92
CA ARG A 49 0.72 -1.53 -2.52
C ARG A 49 -0.74 -1.15 -2.75
N VAL A 50 -1.12 0.10 -2.45
CA VAL A 50 -2.47 0.62 -2.68
C VAL A 50 -2.76 0.73 -4.17
N ASP A 51 -1.85 1.31 -4.95
CA ASP A 51 -2.00 1.44 -6.41
C ASP A 51 -2.17 0.06 -7.06
N LYS A 52 -1.40 -0.94 -6.61
CA LYS A 52 -1.52 -2.32 -7.09
C LYS A 52 -2.84 -2.98 -6.69
N ALA A 53 -3.36 -2.68 -5.51
CA ALA A 53 -4.67 -3.20 -5.08
C ALA A 53 -5.79 -2.59 -5.92
N LEU A 54 -5.77 -1.28 -6.15
CA LEU A 54 -6.73 -0.57 -7.00
C LEU A 54 -6.73 -1.07 -8.44
N ASP A 55 -5.54 -1.29 -9.02
CA ASP A 55 -5.39 -1.85 -10.36
C ASP A 55 -6.07 -3.24 -10.45
N ILE A 56 -5.85 -4.10 -9.45
CA ILE A 56 -6.46 -5.42 -9.37
C ILE A 56 -7.98 -5.36 -9.16
N TYR A 57 -8.48 -4.47 -8.30
CA TYR A 57 -9.91 -4.30 -8.09
C TYR A 57 -10.62 -3.82 -9.36
N SER A 58 -10.01 -2.86 -10.07
CA SER A 58 -10.49 -2.38 -11.36
C SER A 58 -10.50 -3.50 -12.41
N ASP A 59 -9.45 -4.33 -12.45
CA ASP A 59 -9.37 -5.48 -13.35
C ASP A 59 -10.47 -6.53 -13.09
N ILE A 60 -10.79 -6.78 -11.83
CA ILE A 60 -11.86 -7.71 -11.44
C ILE A 60 -13.23 -7.11 -11.76
N GLU A 61 -13.46 -5.84 -11.40
CA GLU A 61 -14.69 -5.11 -11.71
C GLU A 61 -15.00 -5.20 -13.20
N PHE A 62 -13.99 -4.93 -14.03
CA PHE A 62 -14.13 -4.94 -15.48
C PHE A 62 -14.45 -6.33 -16.03
N GLU A 63 -13.82 -7.39 -15.49
CA GLU A 63 -14.14 -8.75 -15.93
C GLU A 63 -15.52 -9.23 -15.47
N ILE A 64 -15.97 -8.86 -14.27
CA ILE A 64 -17.34 -9.14 -13.84
C ILE A 64 -18.33 -8.41 -14.74
N TYR A 65 -18.06 -7.14 -15.07
CA TYR A 65 -18.86 -6.38 -16.02
C TYR A 65 -18.93 -7.05 -17.39
N LYS A 66 -17.80 -7.53 -17.94
CA LYS A 66 -17.81 -8.26 -19.22
C LYS A 66 -18.62 -9.54 -19.14
N TYR A 67 -18.50 -10.30 -18.07
CA TYR A 67 -19.28 -11.52 -17.87
C TYR A 67 -20.78 -11.22 -17.81
N LEU A 68 -21.19 -10.19 -17.06
CA LEU A 68 -22.59 -9.77 -16.98
C LEU A 68 -23.17 -9.32 -18.33
N ASN A 69 -22.32 -8.85 -19.25
CA ASN A 69 -22.68 -8.45 -20.61
C ASN A 69 -22.39 -9.54 -21.67
N GLU A 70 -22.17 -10.79 -21.26
CA GLU A 70 -21.95 -11.94 -22.16
C GLU A 70 -20.71 -11.80 -23.07
N LYS A 71 -19.70 -11.02 -22.62
CA LYS A 71 -18.43 -10.78 -23.33
C LYS A 71 -17.23 -11.51 -22.72
N SER A 72 -17.42 -12.25 -21.63
CA SER A 72 -16.37 -12.99 -20.92
C SER A 72 -16.96 -14.22 -20.25
N ASP A 73 -16.12 -15.21 -19.97
CA ASP A 73 -16.52 -16.46 -19.34
C ASP A 73 -16.37 -16.40 -17.82
N LEU A 74 -17.24 -17.14 -17.12
CA LEU A 74 -17.19 -17.29 -15.65
C LEU A 74 -15.81 -17.78 -15.17
N PHE A 75 -15.15 -18.62 -15.98
CA PHE A 75 -13.82 -19.14 -15.67
C PHE A 75 -12.77 -18.03 -15.63
N THR A 76 -12.82 -17.07 -16.55
CA THR A 76 -11.88 -15.94 -16.61
C THR A 76 -12.06 -15.01 -15.40
N VAL A 77 -13.30 -14.76 -15.01
CA VAL A 77 -13.62 -14.00 -13.78
C VAL A 77 -13.08 -14.72 -12.55
N ALA A 78 -13.34 -16.03 -12.44
CA ALA A 78 -12.85 -16.83 -11.31
C ALA A 78 -11.33 -16.89 -11.27
N GLU A 79 -10.65 -16.97 -12.42
CA GLU A 79 -9.19 -16.95 -12.51
C GLU A 79 -8.63 -15.61 -11.97
N LYS A 80 -9.18 -14.49 -12.43
CA LYS A 80 -8.77 -13.14 -12.00
C LYS A 80 -8.96 -12.93 -10.51
N ILE A 81 -10.12 -13.28 -9.96
CA ILE A 81 -10.38 -13.18 -8.51
C ILE A 81 -9.45 -14.12 -7.73
N SER A 82 -9.18 -15.34 -8.23
CA SER A 82 -8.29 -16.28 -7.54
C SER A 82 -6.84 -15.79 -7.50
N LYS A 83 -6.34 -15.15 -8.57
CA LYS A 83 -5.01 -14.52 -8.60
C LYS A 83 -4.92 -13.32 -7.66
N ALA A 84 -6.03 -12.63 -7.45
CA ALA A 84 -6.13 -11.47 -6.57
C ALA A 84 -6.36 -11.81 -5.08
N SER A 85 -6.59 -13.07 -4.74
CA SER A 85 -6.93 -13.53 -3.38
C SER A 85 -6.03 -12.98 -2.26
N THR A 86 -4.74 -12.75 -2.53
CA THR A 86 -3.79 -12.22 -1.53
C THR A 86 -3.99 -10.75 -1.18
N LEU A 87 -4.70 -10.01 -2.03
CA LEU A 87 -4.94 -8.56 -1.90
C LEU A 87 -6.43 -8.25 -1.70
N LEU A 88 -7.28 -9.27 -1.71
CA LEU A 88 -8.71 -9.08 -1.46
C LEU A 88 -9.00 -8.97 0.05
N PRO A 89 -9.92 -8.08 0.45
CA PRO A 89 -10.50 -8.08 1.78
C PRO A 89 -11.10 -9.44 2.12
N TYR A 90 -11.08 -9.79 3.40
CA TYR A 90 -11.55 -11.09 3.89
C TYR A 90 -13.02 -11.37 3.51
N ASP A 91 -13.88 -10.34 3.53
CA ASP A 91 -15.29 -10.49 3.20
C ASP A 91 -15.51 -10.83 1.72
N LEU A 92 -14.78 -10.16 0.81
CA LEU A 92 -14.77 -10.46 -0.62
C LEU A 92 -14.22 -11.86 -0.91
N LEU A 93 -13.16 -12.25 -0.20
CA LEU A 93 -12.60 -13.61 -0.30
C LEU A 93 -13.61 -14.67 0.12
N LYS A 94 -14.33 -14.42 1.22
CA LYS A 94 -15.36 -15.34 1.75
C LYS A 94 -16.53 -15.49 0.79
N LEU A 95 -16.99 -14.39 0.18
CA LEU A 95 -18.01 -14.42 -0.87
C LEU A 95 -17.52 -15.23 -2.08
N PHE A 96 -16.28 -15.03 -2.51
CA PHE A 96 -15.69 -15.78 -3.61
C PHE A 96 -15.53 -17.28 -3.35
N ILE A 97 -15.15 -17.68 -2.13
CA ILE A 97 -15.07 -19.09 -1.74
C ILE A 97 -16.46 -19.74 -1.82
N LYS A 98 -17.48 -19.09 -1.26
CA LYS A 98 -18.87 -19.57 -1.36
C LYS A 98 -19.34 -19.65 -2.81
N PHE A 99 -18.95 -18.68 -3.64
CA PHE A 99 -19.27 -18.68 -5.07
C PHE A 99 -18.68 -19.90 -5.78
N LYS A 100 -17.43 -20.29 -5.49
CA LYS A 100 -16.80 -21.51 -6.05
C LYS A 100 -17.55 -22.79 -5.67
N GLU A 101 -18.09 -22.84 -4.46
CA GLU A 101 -18.80 -24.02 -3.93
C GLU A 101 -20.26 -24.11 -4.39
N THR A 102 -20.82 -23.01 -4.90
CA THR A 102 -22.22 -22.93 -5.30
C THR A 102 -22.42 -23.55 -6.69
N THR A 103 -23.32 -24.53 -6.80
CA THR A 103 -23.65 -25.19 -8.08
C THR A 103 -24.85 -24.58 -8.81
N ASN A 104 -25.62 -23.71 -8.15
CA ASN A 104 -26.81 -23.07 -8.73
C ASN A 104 -26.42 -21.81 -9.52
N GLU A 105 -26.64 -21.82 -10.83
CA GLU A 105 -26.31 -20.71 -11.75
C GLU A 105 -27.04 -19.40 -11.43
N SER A 106 -28.30 -19.45 -10.99
CA SER A 106 -29.04 -18.23 -10.61
C SER A 106 -28.42 -17.54 -9.39
N LEU A 107 -28.03 -18.34 -8.41
CA LEU A 107 -27.41 -17.92 -7.16
C LEU A 107 -25.98 -17.43 -7.39
N LYS A 108 -25.22 -18.07 -8.29
CA LYS A 108 -23.91 -17.60 -8.73
C LYS A 108 -23.96 -16.19 -9.33
N ARG A 109 -24.96 -15.93 -10.18
CA ARG A 109 -25.11 -14.62 -10.83
C ARG A 109 -25.43 -13.52 -9.80
N GLU A 110 -26.27 -13.84 -8.81
CA GLU A 110 -26.58 -12.93 -7.72
C GLU A 110 -25.36 -12.63 -6.84
N MET A 111 -24.58 -13.67 -6.49
CA MET A 111 -23.33 -13.50 -5.72
C MET A 111 -22.26 -12.73 -6.49
N LEU A 112 -22.20 -12.86 -7.82
CA LEU A 112 -21.31 -12.05 -8.67
C LEU A 112 -21.72 -10.58 -8.70
N LEU A 113 -23.03 -10.29 -8.69
CA LEU A 113 -23.54 -8.92 -8.60
C LEU A 113 -23.25 -8.29 -7.23
N GLU A 114 -23.36 -9.06 -6.16
CA GLU A 114 -22.96 -8.63 -4.81
C GLU A 114 -21.45 -8.33 -4.77
N LEU A 115 -20.63 -9.24 -5.29
CA LEU A 115 -19.18 -9.10 -5.35
C LEU A 115 -18.76 -7.90 -6.23
N HIS A 116 -19.47 -7.64 -7.33
CA HIS A 116 -19.25 -6.45 -8.17
C HIS A 116 -19.49 -5.15 -7.38
N LYS A 117 -20.63 -5.05 -6.68
CA LYS A 117 -20.96 -3.87 -5.87
C LYS A 117 -20.00 -3.66 -4.72
N ASP A 118 -19.54 -4.74 -4.10
CA ASP A 118 -18.61 -4.64 -2.98
C ASP A 118 -17.20 -4.29 -3.44
N ILE A 119 -16.78 -4.74 -4.63
CA ILE A 119 -15.53 -4.27 -5.25
C ILE A 119 -15.63 -2.80 -5.65
N GLU A 120 -16.76 -2.35 -6.19
CA GLU A 120 -16.97 -0.94 -6.55
C GLU A 120 -16.83 0.00 -5.32
N LYS A 121 -17.14 -0.48 -4.11
CA LYS A 121 -16.95 0.30 -2.87
C LYS A 121 -15.49 0.40 -2.42
N GLU A 122 -14.62 -0.49 -2.88
CA GLU A 122 -13.19 -0.53 -2.53
C GLU A 122 -12.33 0.30 -3.50
N ILE A 123 -12.92 0.80 -4.60
CA ILE A 123 -12.32 1.72 -5.58
C ILE A 123 -12.66 3.16 -5.19
#